data_AF-A0A1U7WYT1-F1
#
_entry.id   AF-A0A1U7WYT1-F1
#
_cell.length_a   1.000
_cell.length_b   1.000
_cell.length_c   1.000
_cell.angle_alpha   90.00
_cell.angle_beta   90.00
_cell.angle_gamma   90.00
#
_symmetry.space_group_name_H-M   'P 1'
#
loop_
_entity.id
_entity.type
_entity.pdbx_description
1 polymer ?
#
loop_
_entity_poly.entity_id
_entity_poly.type
_entity_poly.pdbx_seq_one_letter_code
_entity_poly.pdbx_strand_id
1 'polypeptide(L)'
;MSIGARELTVLGEFKPFGLIAEALDGSPSDNCAEDYRYFLFSPELTKQRDEADELDLPSPSSDRSDHELFIRGNRIIWSIGSRVYKRFTSPSTVIKVDV
;
A
#
# COMPACT_ATOMS: atom_id res chain seq x y z
N MET A 1 -24.99 -7.12 31.36
CA MET A 1 -24.27 -7.51 30.13
C MET A 1 -25.21 -7.27 28.96
N SER A 2 -24.85 -6.42 28.00
CA SER A 2 -25.68 -6.14 26.82
C SER A 2 -25.55 -7.27 25.79
N ILE A 3 -26.65 -7.96 25.51
CA ILE A 3 -26.74 -8.96 24.44
C ILE A 3 -26.41 -8.27 23.11
N GLY A 4 -25.40 -8.79 22.40
CA GLY A 4 -25.01 -8.30 21.07
C GLY A 4 -23.82 -7.34 21.04
N ALA A 5 -23.21 -6.99 22.18
CA ALA A 5 -21.95 -6.24 22.17
C ALA A 5 -20.81 -7.14 21.68
N ARG A 6 -20.08 -6.67 20.66
CA ARG A 6 -18.82 -7.27 20.21
C ARG A 6 -17.68 -6.40 20.71
N GLU A 7 -16.74 -6.99 21.42
CA GLU A 7 -15.56 -6.30 21.89
C GLU A 7 -14.44 -6.48 20.86
N LEU A 8 -13.71 -5.39 20.59
CA LEU A 8 -12.55 -5.40 19.72
C LEU A 8 -11.31 -5.09 20.54
N THR A 9 -10.38 -6.03 20.57
CA THR A 9 -9.08 -5.84 21.21
C THR A 9 -8.06 -5.41 20.15
N VAL A 10 -7.55 -4.19 20.27
CA VAL A 10 -6.44 -3.72 19.44
C VAL A 10 -5.16 -4.41 19.90
N LEU A 11 -4.56 -5.23 19.04
CA LEU A 11 -3.33 -5.97 19.35
C LEU A 11 -2.06 -5.16 19.07
N GLY A 12 -2.16 -4.09 18.28
CA GLY A 12 -1.05 -3.23 17.92
C GLY A 12 -1.45 -2.17 16.90
N GLU A 13 -0.57 -1.20 16.71
CA GLU A 13 -0.73 -0.17 15.69
C GLU A 13 -0.35 -0.72 14.31
N PHE A 14 -1.15 -0.38 13.31
CA PHE A 14 -0.82 -0.68 11.93
C PHE A 14 0.28 0.25 11.44
N LYS A 15 1.28 -0.31 10.73
CA LYS A 15 2.30 0.45 10.00
C LYS A 15 2.25 0.06 8.52
N PRO A 16 2.22 1.02 7.59
CA PRO A 16 2.18 0.71 6.17
C PRO A 16 3.45 -0.01 5.72
N PHE A 17 3.30 -0.95 4.80
CA PHE A 17 4.42 -1.74 4.27
C PHE A 17 5.44 -0.85 3.53
N GLY A 18 4.98 0.26 2.96
CA GLY A 18 5.82 1.25 2.30
C GLY A 18 6.96 1.80 3.15
N LEU A 19 6.84 1.84 4.49
CA LEU A 19 7.96 2.21 5.38
C LEU A 19 9.09 1.18 5.34
N ILE A 20 8.73 -0.11 5.31
CA ILE A 20 9.71 -1.21 5.20
C ILE A 20 10.34 -1.17 3.81
N ALA A 21 9.53 -1.02 2.77
CA ALA A 21 10.00 -0.96 1.39
C ALA A 21 10.95 0.22 1.16
N GLU A 22 10.63 1.41 1.69
CA GLU A 22 11.48 2.58 1.58
C GLU A 22 12.80 2.41 2.34
N ALA A 23 12.77 1.83 3.55
CA ALA A 23 13.99 1.56 4.31
C ALA A 23 14.94 0.60 3.55
N LEU A 24 14.38 -0.36 2.81
CA LEU A 24 15.14 -1.27 1.94
C LEU A 24 15.69 -0.58 0.69
N ASP A 25 15.01 0.45 0.17
CA ASP A 25 15.42 1.21 -1.02
C ASP A 25 16.59 2.19 -0.73
N GLY A 26 16.88 2.47 0.54
CA GLY A 26 17.92 3.42 0.97
C GLY A 26 17.35 4.80 1.32
N SER A 27 18.07 5.50 2.21
CA SER A 27 17.58 6.63 3.01
C SER A 27 16.74 7.65 2.22
N PRO A 28 15.62 8.13 2.79
CA PRO A 28 14.91 9.27 2.23
C PRO A 28 15.83 10.49 2.21
N SER A 29 15.63 11.39 1.25
CA SER A 29 16.26 12.71 1.32
C SER A 29 15.86 13.35 2.64
N ASP A 30 16.84 13.69 3.48
CA ASP A 30 16.76 14.05 4.92
C ASP A 30 15.68 15.08 5.30
N ASN A 31 15.09 15.80 4.34
CA ASN A 31 14.12 16.87 4.58
C ASN A 31 12.64 16.44 4.52
N CYS A 32 12.31 15.15 4.37
CA CYS A 32 10.92 14.68 4.14
C CYS A 32 10.48 13.50 5.03
N ALA A 33 11.27 13.11 6.04
CA ALA A 33 11.07 11.85 6.75
C ALA A 33 9.71 11.72 7.48
N GLU A 34 9.09 12.82 7.91
CA GLU A 34 7.96 12.76 8.84
C GLU A 34 6.57 12.74 8.19
N ASP A 35 6.39 13.24 6.96
CA ASP A 35 5.05 13.38 6.36
C ASP A 35 4.87 12.40 5.18
N TYR A 36 4.37 11.21 5.49
CA TYR A 36 3.96 10.22 4.50
C TYR A 36 2.45 10.04 4.50
N ARG A 37 1.90 9.65 3.36
CA ARG A 37 0.51 9.25 3.22
C ARG A 37 0.45 7.82 2.71
N TYR A 38 -0.56 7.08 3.16
CA TYR A 38 -0.83 5.77 2.61
C TYR A 38 -2.32 5.56 2.43
N PHE A 39 -2.68 4.74 1.45
CA PHE A 39 -4.05 4.38 1.14
C PHE A 39 -4.13 2.89 0.92
N LEU A 40 -5.01 2.23 1.67
CA LEU A 40 -5.41 0.85 1.39
C LEU A 40 -6.57 0.86 0.42
N PHE A 41 -6.53 -0.02 -0.57
CA PHE A 41 -7.59 -0.16 -1.55
C PHE A 41 -7.74 -1.62 -1.94
N SER A 42 -8.96 -1.98 -2.34
CA SER A 42 -9.27 -3.37 -2.61
C SER A 42 -8.57 -3.83 -3.91
N PRO A 43 -8.05 -5.06 -3.94
CA PRO A 43 -7.37 -5.60 -5.13
C PRO A 43 -8.29 -5.61 -6.36
N GLU A 44 -9.61 -5.70 -6.16
CA GLU A 44 -10.62 -5.67 -7.22
C GLU A 44 -10.58 -4.39 -8.07
N LEU A 45 -10.16 -3.25 -7.52
CA LEU A 45 -10.03 -2.00 -8.29
C LEU A 45 -8.93 -2.05 -9.35
N THR A 46 -7.95 -2.95 -9.17
CA THR A 46 -6.84 -3.14 -10.12
C THR A 46 -7.02 -4.35 -11.02
N LYS A 47 -8.12 -5.11 -10.86
CA LYS A 47 -8.52 -6.17 -11.79
C LYS A 47 -9.06 -5.52 -13.05
N GLN A 48 -8.18 -4.92 -13.85
CA GLN A 48 -8.52 -4.60 -15.22
C GLN A 48 -8.82 -5.92 -15.95
N ARG A 49 -9.83 -5.88 -16.81
CA ARG A 49 -10.47 -6.97 -17.55
C ARG A 49 -9.52 -7.63 -18.56
N ASP A 50 -8.43 -8.24 -18.10
CA ASP A 50 -7.54 -9.02 -18.97
C ASP A 50 -8.19 -10.38 -19.24
N GLU A 51 -8.83 -10.49 -20.41
CA GLU A 51 -9.12 -11.79 -21.05
C GLU A 51 -7.85 -12.42 -21.67
N ALA A 52 -6.66 -11.87 -21.40
CA ALA A 52 -5.41 -12.23 -22.07
C ALA A 52 -4.22 -12.23 -21.10
N ASP A 53 -4.18 -13.16 -20.15
CA ASP A 53 -2.97 -13.95 -19.85
C ASP A 53 -3.27 -14.93 -18.71
N GLU A 54 -3.71 -16.12 -19.09
CA GLU A 54 -3.91 -17.26 -18.21
C GLU A 54 -2.58 -17.99 -17.89
N LEU A 55 -1.44 -17.29 -17.95
CA LEU A 55 -0.09 -17.88 -17.90
C LEU A 55 0.85 -17.15 -16.93
N ASP A 56 0.37 -16.83 -15.73
CA ASP A 56 1.16 -16.86 -14.48
C ASP A 56 0.26 -16.39 -13.33
N LEU A 57 -0.62 -17.26 -12.85
CA LEU A 57 -1.46 -16.94 -11.71
C LEU A 57 -0.60 -16.94 -10.43
N PRO A 58 -0.35 -15.80 -9.76
CA PRO A 58 0.21 -15.82 -8.42
C PRO A 58 -0.77 -16.57 -7.50
N SER A 59 -0.24 -17.29 -6.51
CA SER A 59 -1.05 -18.12 -5.61
C SER A 59 -2.26 -17.36 -5.03
N PRO A 60 -3.43 -18.01 -4.89
CA PRO A 60 -4.71 -17.37 -4.54
C PRO A 60 -4.76 -16.68 -3.17
N SER A 61 -3.71 -16.81 -2.36
CA SER A 61 -3.54 -16.11 -1.08
C SER A 61 -3.06 -14.66 -1.23
N SER A 62 -2.30 -14.34 -2.28
CA SER A 62 -1.78 -12.98 -2.51
C SER A 62 -2.81 -12.04 -3.13
N ASP A 63 -3.84 -12.58 -3.80
CA ASP A 63 -4.86 -11.82 -4.54
C ASP A 63 -6.00 -11.28 -3.64
N ARG A 64 -5.95 -11.59 -2.33
CA ARG A 64 -6.94 -11.18 -1.32
C ARG A 64 -6.43 -10.14 -0.33
N SER A 65 -5.14 -9.81 -0.38
CA SER A 65 -4.58 -8.80 0.52
C SER A 65 -4.91 -7.41 -0.03
N ASP A 66 -5.18 -6.46 0.86
CA ASP A 66 -5.34 -5.07 0.46
C ASP A 66 -4.08 -4.58 -0.28
N HIS A 67 -4.31 -3.81 -1.33
CA HIS A 67 -3.25 -3.10 -2.00
C HIS A 67 -2.99 -1.79 -1.25
N GLU A 68 -1.74 -1.35 -1.26
CA GLU A 68 -1.33 -0.13 -0.60
C GLU A 68 -0.65 0.81 -1.60
N LEU A 69 -1.06 2.08 -1.61
CA LEU A 69 -0.29 3.18 -2.20
C LEU A 69 0.35 3.97 -1.06
N PHE A 70 1.68 3.89 -0.96
CA PHE A 70 2.49 4.66 -0.04
C PHE A 70 3.15 5.83 -0.76
N ILE A 71 3.05 7.04 -0.21
CA ILE A 71 3.54 8.27 -0.82
C ILE A 71 4.39 9.03 0.20
N ARG A 72 5.65 9.31 -0.15
CA ARG A 72 6.51 10.24 0.61
C ARG A 72 7.30 11.12 -0.34
N GLY A 73 7.21 12.43 -0.16
CA GLY A 73 7.87 13.41 -1.01
C GLY A 73 7.51 13.21 -2.49
N ASN A 74 8.50 12.82 -3.30
CA ASN A 74 8.37 12.58 -4.74
C ASN A 74 8.24 11.09 -5.11
N ARG A 75 8.13 10.19 -4.13
CA ARG A 75 8.09 8.74 -4.33
C ARG A 75 6.70 8.18 -4.08
N ILE A 76 6.31 7.20 -4.90
CA ILE A 76 5.13 6.35 -4.69
C ILE A 76 5.59 4.90 -4.71
N ILE A 77 5.22 4.13 -3.68
CA ILE A 77 5.42 2.69 -3.61
C ILE A 77 4.03 2.06 -3.65
N TRP A 78 3.79 1.21 -4.64
CA TRP A 78 2.59 0.35 -4.68
C TRP A 78 2.97 -1.05 -4.20
N SER A 79 2.35 -1.49 -3.12
CA SER A 79 2.50 -2.81 -2.51
C SER A 79 1.21 -3.64 -2.59
N ILE A 80 1.36 -4.97 -2.64
CA ILE A 80 0.29 -5.97 -2.60
C ILE A 80 0.63 -6.90 -1.43
N GLY A 81 -0.08 -6.73 -0.31
CA GLY A 81 0.32 -7.33 0.96
C GLY A 81 1.76 -6.94 1.33
N SER A 82 2.64 -7.93 1.51
CA SER A 82 4.05 -7.74 1.88
C SER A 82 5.02 -7.75 0.71
N ARG A 83 4.55 -7.45 -0.51
CA ARG A 83 5.37 -7.40 -1.73
C ARG A 83 5.24 -6.04 -2.40
N VAL A 84 6.36 -5.43 -2.80
CA VAL A 84 6.31 -4.24 -3.68
C VAL A 84 5.95 -4.69 -5.09
N TYR A 85 4.85 -4.16 -5.62
CA TYR A 85 4.43 -4.37 -7.01
C TYR A 85 5.13 -3.39 -7.95
N LYS A 86 5.17 -2.10 -7.60
CA LYS A 86 5.81 -1.07 -8.45
C LYS A 86 6.29 0.13 -7.65
N ARG A 87 7.33 0.79 -8.17
CA ARG A 87 7.90 2.03 -7.65
C ARG A 87 7.81 3.14 -8.69
N PHE A 88 7.50 4.34 -8.23
CA PHE A 88 7.46 5.54 -9.05
C PHE A 88 8.22 6.65 -8.34
N THR A 89 9.00 7.41 -9.12
CA THR A 89 9.71 8.59 -8.63
C THR A 89 9.45 9.73 -9.61
N SER A 90 8.96 10.84 -9.10
CA SER A 90 8.78 12.09 -9.84
C SER A 90 9.98 13.02 -9.62
N PRO A 91 10.32 13.91 -10.56
CA PRO A 91 11.24 15.02 -10.28
C PRO A 91 10.73 16.01 -9.22
N SER A 92 9.43 16.01 -8.94
CA SER A 92 8.75 16.93 -8.01
C SER A 92 7.89 16.19 -6.98
N THR A 93 7.53 16.89 -5.89
CA THR A 93 6.66 16.37 -4.83
C THR A 93 5.31 15.91 -5.38
N VAL A 94 4.84 14.75 -4.93
CA VAL A 94 3.53 14.20 -5.28
C VAL A 94 2.45 14.89 -4.45
N ILE A 95 1.50 15.54 -5.13
CA ILE A 95 0.34 16.20 -4.50
C ILE A 95 -0.91 15.42 -4.88
N LYS A 96 -1.67 14.97 -3.88
CA LYS A 96 -3.01 14.43 -4.07
C LYS A 96 -4.00 15.61 -4.11
N VAL A 97 -4.87 15.64 -5.11
CA VAL A 97 -6.01 16.56 -5.18
C VAL A 97 -7.26 15.71 -4.95
N ASP A 98 -8.05 16.03 -3.94
CA ASP A 98 -9.38 15.45 -3.75
C ASP A 98 -10.36 16.20 -4.66
N VAL A 99 -11.13 15.47 -5.47
CA VAL A 99 -12.16 16.00 -6.39
C VAL A 99 -13.53 15.73 -5.83
#